data_AF-A0A957VP72-F1
#
_entry.id   AF-A0A957VP72-F1
#
_cell.length_a   1.000
_cell.length_b   1.000
_cell.length_c   1.000
_cell.angle_alpha   90.00
_cell.angle_beta   90.00
_cell.angle_gamma   90.00
#
_symmetry.space_group_name_H-M   'P 1'
#
loop_
_entity.id
_entity.type
_entity.pdbx_description
1 polymer ?
#
loop_
_entity_poly.entity_id
_entity_poly.type
_entity_poly.pdbx_seq_one_letter_code
_entity_poly.pdbx_strand_id
1 'polypeptide(L)'
;MADTGLRARRFRLPKPLRNAALLIGAAITLTIISLAIFAPLLATHDLAAMDMVNRFSGPSLQHLLGTDNFGRDIWSRLIYGARISLTIAVIAVTFSAIIGTIVGLVSGYFGGWIDLLLMRLTDIFLGFPPLLLVLAVVAVLGPGLFNVAASLVVVSWTEYARVVRSTTLTLREQNYVQAARALGAS
;
A
#
# COMPACT_ATOMS: atom_id res chain seq x y z
N MET A 1 -0.94 61.69 9.06
CA MET A 1 0.15 61.02 9.79
C MET A 1 0.03 59.53 9.52
N ALA A 2 0.94 59.01 8.70
CA ALA A 2 0.90 57.65 8.18
C ALA A 2 1.48 56.66 9.20
N ASP A 3 0.70 55.66 9.57
CA ASP A 3 1.14 54.54 10.40
C ASP A 3 1.59 53.39 9.48
N THR A 4 2.86 53.41 9.07
CA THR A 4 3.49 52.35 8.29
C THR A 4 3.84 51.17 9.20
N GLY A 5 2.83 50.35 9.50
CA GLY A 5 2.99 49.06 10.16
C GLY A 5 3.62 48.02 9.23
N LEU A 6 4.94 48.07 9.05
CA LEU A 6 5.73 47.01 8.43
C LEU A 6 5.71 45.76 9.34
N ARG A 7 4.65 44.95 9.23
CA ARG A 7 4.62 43.61 9.81
C ARG A 7 5.64 42.74 9.09
N ALA A 8 6.83 42.64 9.66
CA ALA A 8 7.83 41.67 9.26
C ALA A 8 7.19 40.27 9.20
N ARG A 9 7.02 39.74 7.99
CA ARG A 9 6.68 38.33 7.75
C ARG A 9 7.83 37.49 8.29
N ARG A 10 7.79 37.14 9.58
CA ARG A 10 8.66 36.10 10.13
C ARG A 10 8.37 34.84 9.32
N PHE A 11 9.36 34.40 8.55
CA PHE A 11 9.38 33.10 7.90
C PHE A 11 9.35 32.05 9.02
N ARG A 12 8.14 31.69 9.48
CA ARG A 12 7.95 30.63 10.45
C ARG A 12 8.32 29.34 9.71
N LEU A 13 9.41 28.71 10.11
CA LEU A 13 9.76 27.35 9.70
C LEU A 13 8.48 26.50 9.69
N PRO A 14 8.19 25.77 8.62
CA PRO A 14 6.96 25.02 8.53
C PRO A 14 6.90 24.02 9.70
N LYS A 15 5.70 23.82 10.25
CA LYS A 15 5.44 23.00 11.45
C LYS A 15 5.90 21.51 11.41
N PRO A 16 6.16 20.81 10.28
CA PRO A 16 6.51 19.38 10.32
C PRO A 16 7.88 19.07 10.95
N LEU A 17 8.81 20.04 11.03
CA LEU A 17 10.13 19.84 11.64
C LEU A 17 10.10 19.73 13.17
N ARG A 18 8.94 19.97 13.80
CA ARG A 18 8.78 19.90 15.26
C ARG A 18 8.30 18.54 15.76
N ASN A 19 7.91 17.63 14.87
CA ASN A 19 7.42 16.31 15.24
C ASN A 19 8.48 15.25 14.91
N ALA A 20 9.24 14.85 15.91
CA ALA A 20 10.29 13.84 15.78
C ALA A 20 9.76 12.52 15.22
N ALA A 21 8.54 12.10 15.58
CA ALA A 21 7.94 10.87 15.08
C ALA A 21 7.69 10.93 13.57
N LEU A 22 7.21 12.07 13.06
CA LEU A 22 7.01 12.28 11.62
C LEU A 22 8.35 12.26 10.86
N LEU A 23 9.40 12.88 11.41
CA LEU A 23 10.73 12.88 10.81
C LEU A 23 11.36 11.48 10.79
N ILE A 24 11.26 10.73 11.88
CA ILE A 24 11.78 9.36 11.98
C ILE A 24 11.04 8.45 11.00
N GLY A 25 9.69 8.50 10.98
CA GLY A 25 8.90 7.68 10.05
C GLY A 25 9.17 8.00 8.59
N ALA A 26 9.30 9.30 8.26
CA ALA A 26 9.68 9.73 6.91
C ALA A 26 11.08 9.26 6.54
N ALA A 27 12.07 9.36 7.45
CA ALA A 27 13.43 8.90 7.21
C ALA A 27 13.51 7.39 6.96
N ILE A 28 12.81 6.57 7.76
CA ILE A 28 12.73 5.11 7.56
C ILE A 28 12.12 4.80 6.20
N THR A 29 10.97 5.41 5.89
CA THR A 29 10.25 5.16 4.62
C THR A 29 11.09 5.54 3.41
N LEU A 30 11.70 6.74 3.43
CA LEU A 30 12.58 7.20 2.35
C LEU A 30 13.80 6.32 2.18
N THR A 31 14.37 5.81 3.28
CA THR A 31 15.49 4.87 3.23
C THR A 31 15.08 3.58 2.53
N ILE A 32 13.95 2.97 2.91
CA ILE A 32 13.45 1.73 2.30
C ILE A 32 13.16 1.93 0.81
N ILE A 33 12.50 3.04 0.44
CA ILE A 33 12.21 3.38 -0.96
C ILE A 33 13.52 3.57 -1.74
N SER A 34 14.50 4.26 -1.17
CA SER A 34 15.80 4.49 -1.81
C SER A 34 16.54 3.17 -2.03
N LEU A 35 16.60 2.29 -1.02
CA LEU A 35 17.20 0.96 -1.14
C LEU A 35 16.53 0.14 -2.25
N ALA A 36 15.20 0.17 -2.33
CA ALA A 36 14.45 -0.54 -3.37
C ALA A 36 14.69 0.00 -4.78
N ILE A 37 14.75 1.33 -4.96
CA ILE A 37 15.02 1.96 -6.26
C ILE A 37 16.45 1.67 -6.72
N PHE A 38 17.42 1.84 -5.82
CA PHE A 38 18.84 1.62 -6.10
C PHE A 38 19.27 0.16 -5.95
N ALA A 39 18.33 -0.77 -5.83
CA ALA A 39 18.60 -2.20 -5.65
C ALA A 39 19.60 -2.80 -6.66
N PRO A 40 19.51 -2.51 -7.97
CA PRO A 40 20.47 -3.04 -8.95
C PRO A 40 21.90 -2.52 -8.77
N LEU A 41 22.08 -1.38 -8.11
CA LEU A 41 23.39 -0.77 -7.86
C LEU A 41 23.96 -1.20 -6.51
N LEU A 42 23.09 -1.53 -5.55
CA LEU A 42 23.47 -1.87 -4.17
C LEU A 42 23.64 -3.38 -3.94
N ALA A 43 23.09 -4.21 -4.83
CA ALA A 43 23.31 -5.65 -4.77
C ALA A 43 24.75 -5.99 -5.14
N THR A 44 25.38 -6.82 -4.32
CA THR A 44 26.78 -7.21 -4.48
C THR A 44 26.92 -8.53 -5.23
N HIS A 45 25.87 -9.37 -5.21
CA HIS A 45 25.87 -10.72 -5.79
C HIS A 45 24.62 -10.96 -6.62
N ASP A 46 24.72 -11.94 -7.52
CA ASP A 46 23.57 -12.47 -8.25
C ASP A 46 22.60 -13.18 -7.30
N LEU A 47 21.30 -12.92 -7.50
CA LEU A 47 20.19 -13.39 -6.66
C LEU A 47 19.98 -14.90 -6.73
N ALA A 48 20.35 -15.50 -7.87
CA ALA A 48 20.17 -16.91 -8.17
C ALA A 48 21.45 -17.74 -7.99
N ALA A 49 22.61 -17.10 -7.89
CA ALA A 49 23.88 -17.78 -7.70
C ALA A 49 23.90 -18.53 -6.37
N MET A 50 24.03 -19.85 -6.43
CA MET A 50 24.11 -20.72 -5.25
C MET A 50 25.57 -21.07 -4.97
N ASP A 51 25.97 -20.92 -3.71
CA ASP A 51 27.28 -21.37 -3.22
C ASP A 51 27.11 -22.38 -2.09
N MET A 52 27.08 -23.66 -2.46
CA MET A 52 26.83 -24.73 -1.49
C MET A 52 27.94 -24.88 -0.45
N VAL A 53 29.13 -24.33 -0.71
CA VAL A 53 30.27 -24.38 0.22
C VAL A 53 30.04 -23.41 1.37
N ASN A 54 29.53 -22.22 1.08
CA ASN A 54 29.28 -21.17 2.05
C ASN A 54 27.84 -21.16 2.58
N ARG A 55 27.19 -22.32 2.80
CA ARG A 55 25.81 -22.37 3.35
C ARG A 55 25.79 -21.94 4.81
N PHE A 56 24.78 -21.15 5.20
CA PHE A 56 24.63 -20.64 6.58
C PHE A 56 25.88 -19.95 7.12
N SER A 57 26.66 -19.32 6.24
CA SER A 57 27.82 -18.54 6.66
C SER A 57 27.38 -17.24 7.31
N GLY A 58 28.07 -16.85 8.38
CA GLY A 58 27.80 -15.58 9.05
C GLY A 58 28.24 -14.35 8.25
N PRO A 59 28.01 -13.14 8.76
CA PRO A 59 28.45 -11.90 8.13
C PRO A 59 29.96 -11.89 7.86
N SER A 60 30.34 -11.53 6.64
CA SER A 60 31.73 -11.41 6.19
C SER A 60 31.88 -10.26 5.19
N LEU A 61 33.12 -9.88 4.85
CA LEU A 61 33.36 -8.88 3.80
C LEU A 61 32.85 -9.33 2.42
N GLN A 62 32.79 -10.65 2.19
CA GLN A 62 32.21 -11.22 0.99
C GLN A 62 30.68 -11.23 1.06
N HIS A 63 30.11 -11.60 2.20
CA HIS A 63 28.66 -11.63 2.43
C HIS A 63 28.26 -10.73 3.59
N LEU A 64 27.89 -9.48 3.30
CA LEU A 64 27.66 -8.43 4.30
C LEU A 64 26.68 -8.84 5.42
N LEU A 65 25.67 -9.63 5.08
CA LEU A 65 24.68 -10.17 6.03
C LEU A 65 24.75 -11.70 6.15
N GLY A 66 25.80 -12.32 5.62
CA GLY A 66 25.92 -13.77 5.52
C GLY A 66 25.08 -14.37 4.39
N THR A 67 24.91 -15.69 4.44
CA THR A 67 24.26 -16.46 3.38
C THR A 67 23.10 -17.32 3.90
N ASP A 68 22.15 -17.61 3.03
CA ASP A 68 21.01 -18.45 3.35
C ASP A 68 21.33 -19.95 3.28
N ASN A 69 20.28 -20.77 3.43
CA ASN A 69 20.37 -22.23 3.36
C ASN A 69 20.80 -22.78 2.00
N PHE A 70 20.93 -21.97 0.96
CA PHE A 70 21.48 -22.34 -0.36
C PHE A 70 22.78 -21.60 -0.67
N GLY A 71 23.35 -20.91 0.33
CA GLY A 71 24.58 -20.13 0.15
C GLY A 71 24.38 -18.83 -0.62
N ARG A 72 23.13 -18.37 -0.77
CA ARG A 72 22.84 -17.14 -1.52
C ARG A 72 23.01 -15.94 -0.60
N ASP A 73 23.55 -14.85 -1.13
CA ASP A 73 23.83 -13.62 -0.38
C ASP A 73 22.54 -12.98 0.17
N ILE A 74 22.45 -12.85 1.50
CA ILE A 74 21.26 -12.32 2.19
C ILE A 74 21.07 -10.82 1.90
N TRP A 75 22.16 -10.06 1.82
CA TRP A 75 22.11 -8.61 1.57
C TRP A 75 21.46 -8.29 0.22
N SER A 76 21.95 -8.92 -0.85
CA SER A 76 21.45 -8.73 -2.21
C SER A 76 19.98 -9.17 -2.32
N ARG A 77 19.62 -10.29 -1.68
CA ARG A 77 18.23 -10.77 -1.62
C ARG A 77 17.31 -9.85 -0.82
N LEU A 78 17.79 -9.26 0.27
CA LEU A 78 17.02 -8.33 1.09
C LEU A 78 16.66 -7.07 0.29
N ILE A 79 17.64 -6.46 -0.37
CA ILE A 79 17.43 -5.23 -1.14
C ILE A 79 16.51 -5.45 -2.34
N TYR A 80 16.73 -6.50 -3.12
CA TYR A 80 15.82 -6.85 -4.21
C TYR A 80 14.44 -7.28 -3.70
N GLY A 81 14.40 -7.96 -2.55
CA GLY A 81 13.15 -8.30 -1.87
C GLY A 81 12.34 -7.06 -1.49
N ALA A 82 12.99 -5.99 -1.03
CA ALA A 82 12.35 -4.71 -0.78
C ALA A 82 11.74 -4.11 -2.05
N ARG A 83 12.49 -4.13 -3.17
CA ARG A 83 11.99 -3.68 -4.47
C ARG A 83 10.77 -4.47 -4.96
N ILE A 84 10.84 -5.80 -4.90
CA ILE A 84 9.73 -6.68 -5.32
C ILE A 84 8.51 -6.45 -4.43
N SER A 85 8.70 -6.40 -3.11
CA SER A 85 7.63 -6.21 -2.13
C SER A 85 6.91 -4.87 -2.31
N LEU A 86 7.65 -3.78 -2.50
CA LEU A 86 7.06 -2.46 -2.77
C LEU A 86 6.31 -2.44 -4.10
N THR A 87 6.85 -3.08 -5.14
CA THR A 87 6.18 -3.14 -6.45
C THR A 87 4.84 -3.85 -6.34
N ILE A 88 4.81 -5.02 -5.68
CA ILE A 88 3.58 -5.79 -5.44
C ILE A 88 2.59 -4.98 -4.60
N ALA A 89 3.07 -4.34 -3.52
CA ALA A 89 2.23 -3.54 -2.64
C ALA A 89 1.57 -2.36 -3.38
N VAL A 90 2.33 -1.61 -4.18
CA VAL A 90 1.80 -0.49 -4.95
C VAL A 90 0.73 -0.96 -5.94
N ILE A 91 1.01 -2.01 -6.72
CA ILE A 91 0.04 -2.56 -7.67
C ILE A 91 -1.22 -3.01 -6.94
N ALA A 92 -1.07 -3.84 -5.90
CA ALA A 92 -2.19 -4.41 -5.18
C ALA A 92 -3.07 -3.32 -4.54
N VAL A 93 -2.46 -2.33 -3.88
CA VAL A 93 -3.17 -1.23 -3.23
C VAL A 93 -3.87 -0.36 -4.27
N THR A 94 -3.21 0.02 -5.36
CA THR A 94 -3.82 0.89 -6.38
C THR A 94 -5.05 0.23 -7.00
N PHE A 95 -4.95 -1.03 -7.44
CA PHE A 95 -6.10 -1.71 -8.04
C PHE A 95 -7.20 -2.03 -7.03
N SER A 96 -6.85 -2.45 -5.80
CA SER A 96 -7.84 -2.68 -4.73
C SER A 96 -8.58 -1.40 -4.37
N ALA A 97 -7.87 -0.28 -4.27
CA ALA A 97 -8.46 1.02 -3.98
C ALA A 97 -9.37 1.48 -5.11
N ILE A 98 -8.98 1.32 -6.38
CA ILE A 98 -9.84 1.67 -7.53
C ILE A 98 -11.12 0.83 -7.52
N ILE A 99 -11.00 -0.50 -7.47
CA ILE A 99 -12.14 -1.42 -7.50
C ILE A 99 -13.04 -1.16 -6.29
N GLY A 100 -12.46 -1.11 -5.09
CA GLY A 100 -13.19 -0.87 -3.86
C GLY A 100 -13.88 0.50 -3.86
N THR A 101 -13.22 1.55 -4.35
CA THR A 101 -13.83 2.88 -4.46
C THR A 101 -15.04 2.86 -5.39
N ILE A 102 -14.93 2.25 -6.57
CA ILE A 102 -16.05 2.12 -7.50
C ILE A 102 -17.21 1.36 -6.84
N VAL A 103 -16.94 0.19 -6.26
CA VAL A 103 -17.98 -0.62 -5.60
C VAL A 103 -18.62 0.12 -4.44
N GLY A 104 -17.81 0.75 -3.57
CA GLY A 104 -18.28 1.49 -2.41
C GLY A 104 -19.12 2.71 -2.78
N LEU A 105 -18.72 3.47 -3.80
CA LEU A 105 -19.49 4.60 -4.33
C LEU A 105 -20.84 4.14 -4.88
N VAL A 106 -20.86 3.09 -5.72
CA VAL A 106 -22.10 2.55 -6.29
C VAL A 106 -23.04 2.06 -5.17
N SER A 107 -22.50 1.28 -4.22
CA SER A 107 -23.25 0.76 -3.08
C SER A 107 -23.86 1.89 -2.23
N GLY A 108 -23.04 2.87 -1.84
CA GLY A 108 -23.46 3.96 -0.96
C GLY A 108 -24.35 5.01 -1.64
N TYR A 109 -24.14 5.30 -2.93
CA TYR A 109 -24.94 6.28 -3.66
C TYR A 109 -26.34 5.74 -3.96
N PHE A 110 -26.45 4.55 -4.58
CA PHE A 110 -27.74 4.00 -5.00
C PHE A 110 -28.53 3.37 -3.85
N GLY A 111 -27.87 2.77 -2.86
CA GLY A 111 -28.56 2.11 -1.74
C GLY A 111 -29.41 0.90 -2.17
N GLY A 112 -30.39 0.54 -1.32
CA GLY A 112 -31.41 -0.47 -1.62
C GLY A 112 -30.85 -1.85 -1.93
N TRP A 113 -31.37 -2.49 -2.99
CA TRP A 113 -30.97 -3.85 -3.39
C TRP A 113 -29.54 -3.92 -3.92
N ILE A 114 -29.07 -2.89 -4.63
CA ILE A 114 -27.69 -2.84 -5.16
C ILE A 114 -26.71 -2.86 -3.99
N ASP A 115 -26.98 -2.06 -2.97
CA ASP A 115 -26.19 -2.02 -1.75
C ASP A 115 -26.18 -3.36 -1.04
N LEU A 116 -27.36 -3.98 -0.87
CA LEU A 116 -27.49 -5.29 -0.27
C LEU A 116 -26.65 -6.35 -1.00
N LEU A 117 -26.71 -6.40 -2.33
CA LEU A 117 -26.01 -7.40 -3.13
C LEU A 117 -24.48 -7.21 -3.07
N LEU A 118 -24.00 -5.98 -3.27
CA LEU A 118 -22.56 -5.67 -3.27
C LEU A 118 -21.96 -5.87 -1.87
N MET A 119 -22.67 -5.47 -0.82
CA MET A 119 -22.21 -5.70 0.55
C MET A 119 -22.29 -7.17 0.93
N ARG A 120 -23.27 -7.92 0.43
CA ARG A 120 -23.31 -9.37 0.67
C ARG A 120 -22.12 -10.08 0.04
N LEU A 121 -21.72 -9.69 -1.17
CA LEU A 121 -20.50 -10.20 -1.79
C LEU A 121 -19.28 -9.84 -0.94
N THR A 122 -19.16 -8.59 -0.51
CA THR A 122 -18.08 -8.10 0.36
C THR A 122 -18.00 -8.91 1.66
N ASP A 123 -19.15 -9.17 2.31
CA ASP A 123 -19.23 -9.92 3.56
C ASP A 123 -18.82 -11.39 3.41
N ILE A 124 -19.07 -12.01 2.25
CA ILE A 124 -18.60 -13.37 1.96
C ILE A 124 -17.08 -13.44 2.00
N PHE A 125 -16.39 -12.48 1.38
CA PHE A 125 -14.92 -12.44 1.38
C PHE A 125 -14.37 -12.15 2.78
N LEU A 126 -14.97 -11.18 3.50
CA LEU A 126 -14.53 -10.80 4.85
C LEU A 126 -14.83 -11.88 5.91
N GLY A 127 -15.71 -12.83 5.61
CA GLY A 127 -15.99 -13.98 6.48
C GLY A 127 -14.81 -14.96 6.62
N PHE A 128 -13.85 -14.92 5.69
CA PHE A 128 -12.66 -15.76 5.74
C PHE A 128 -11.43 -14.97 6.21
N PRO A 129 -10.48 -15.60 6.91
CA PRO A 129 -9.19 -14.98 7.20
C PRO A 129 -8.49 -14.53 5.90
N PRO A 130 -8.14 -13.23 5.74
CA PRO A 130 -7.65 -12.71 4.45
C PRO A 130 -6.42 -13.45 3.91
N LEU A 131 -5.49 -13.81 4.80
CA LEU A 131 -4.31 -14.58 4.44
C LEU A 131 -4.67 -15.94 3.83
N LEU A 132 -5.70 -16.63 4.35
CA LEU A 132 -6.12 -17.92 3.80
C LEU A 132 -6.72 -17.77 2.41
N LEU A 133 -7.51 -16.73 2.16
CA LEU A 133 -8.04 -16.45 0.83
C LEU A 133 -6.93 -16.15 -0.17
N VAL A 134 -5.98 -15.28 0.19
CA VAL A 134 -4.84 -14.96 -0.67
C VAL A 134 -4.06 -16.23 -1.02
N LEU A 135 -3.76 -17.07 -0.02
CA LEU A 135 -3.06 -18.34 -0.25
C LEU A 135 -3.86 -19.31 -1.11
N ALA A 136 -5.18 -19.41 -0.92
CA ALA A 136 -6.05 -20.25 -1.74
C ALA A 136 -6.07 -19.79 -3.20
N VAL A 137 -6.17 -18.48 -3.45
CA VAL A 137 -6.13 -17.93 -4.81
C VAL A 137 -4.75 -18.14 -5.45
N VAL A 138 -3.66 -17.92 -4.72
CA VAL A 138 -2.29 -18.22 -5.20
C VAL A 138 -2.13 -19.70 -5.52
N ALA A 139 -2.69 -20.60 -4.70
CA ALA A 139 -2.63 -22.04 -4.95
C ALA A 139 -3.35 -22.43 -6.25
N VAL A 140 -4.44 -21.77 -6.59
CA VAL A 140 -5.19 -22.00 -7.84
C VAL A 140 -4.48 -21.38 -9.05
N LEU A 141 -3.99 -20.14 -8.92
CA LEU A 141 -3.31 -19.43 -10.02
C LEU A 141 -1.89 -19.94 -10.28
N GLY A 142 -1.28 -20.62 -9.30
CA GLY A 142 0.09 -21.09 -9.34
C GLY A 142 1.11 -20.04 -8.86
N PRO A 143 2.37 -20.46 -8.64
CA PRO A 143 3.41 -19.58 -8.14
C PRO A 143 3.80 -18.50 -9.17
N GLY A 144 3.95 -17.26 -8.70
CA GLY A 144 4.42 -16.15 -9.53
C GLY A 144 4.15 -14.80 -8.89
N LEU A 145 5.04 -13.82 -9.11
CA LEU A 145 4.90 -12.48 -8.53
C LEU A 145 3.59 -11.80 -8.96
N PHE A 146 3.22 -11.98 -10.24
CA PHE A 146 1.97 -11.45 -10.77
C PHE A 146 0.74 -12.08 -10.12
N ASN A 147 0.74 -13.41 -9.96
CA ASN A 147 -0.36 -14.15 -9.34
C ASN A 147 -0.54 -13.77 -7.87
N VAL A 148 0.56 -13.55 -7.14
CA VAL A 148 0.52 -13.02 -5.77
C VAL A 148 -0.12 -11.64 -5.73
N ALA A 149 0.31 -10.72 -6.61
CA ALA A 149 -0.27 -9.38 -6.68
C ALA A 149 -1.78 -9.43 -7.02
N ALA A 150 -2.17 -10.22 -8.01
CA ALA A 150 -3.57 -10.40 -8.39
C ALA A 150 -4.42 -10.99 -7.25
N SER A 151 -3.87 -11.96 -6.51
CA SER A 151 -4.54 -12.57 -5.35
C SER A 151 -4.80 -11.56 -4.24
N LEU A 152 -3.84 -10.67 -3.97
CA LEU A 152 -4.03 -9.56 -3.03
C LEU A 152 -5.15 -8.63 -3.51
N VAL A 153 -5.19 -8.27 -4.79
CA VAL A 153 -6.25 -7.41 -5.35
C VAL A 153 -7.63 -8.02 -5.14
N VAL A 154 -7.79 -9.31 -5.43
CA VAL A 154 -9.06 -10.04 -5.33
C VAL A 154 -9.62 -10.08 -3.91
N VAL A 155 -8.77 -9.97 -2.89
CA VAL A 155 -9.18 -10.03 -1.48
C VAL A 155 -9.32 -8.62 -0.89
N SER A 156 -8.32 -7.76 -1.10
CA SER A 156 -8.19 -6.48 -0.39
C SER A 156 -9.15 -5.38 -0.87
N TRP A 157 -9.76 -5.50 -2.06
CA TRP A 157 -10.71 -4.49 -2.55
C TRP A 157 -11.94 -4.31 -1.63
N THR A 158 -12.28 -5.35 -0.87
CA THR A 158 -13.46 -5.37 0.01
C THR A 158 -13.37 -4.39 1.18
N GLU A 159 -12.18 -4.22 1.75
CA GLU A 159 -11.91 -3.24 2.81
C GLU A 159 -12.12 -1.81 2.30
N TYR A 160 -11.56 -1.50 1.13
CA TYR A 160 -11.77 -0.20 0.47
C TYR A 160 -13.24 0.05 0.14
N ALA A 161 -13.96 -0.96 -0.38
CA ALA A 161 -15.39 -0.85 -0.68
C ALA A 161 -16.22 -0.47 0.55
N ARG A 162 -15.95 -1.11 1.69
CA ARG A 162 -16.68 -0.84 2.94
C ARG A 162 -16.41 0.57 3.47
N VAL A 163 -15.15 1.03 3.45
CA VAL A 163 -14.76 2.38 3.90
C VAL A 163 -15.35 3.47 2.99
N VAL A 164 -15.27 3.28 1.67
CA VAL A 164 -15.83 4.24 0.73
C VAL A 164 -17.35 4.25 0.80
N ARG A 165 -18.01 3.10 0.96
CA ARG A 165 -19.45 3.03 1.17
C ARG A 165 -19.89 3.80 2.40
N SER A 166 -19.25 3.58 3.56
CA SER A 166 -19.64 4.27 4.79
C SER A 166 -19.50 5.79 4.66
N THR A 167 -18.39 6.23 4.06
CA THR A 167 -18.15 7.64 3.76
C THR A 167 -19.21 8.20 2.80
N THR A 168 -19.54 7.45 1.73
CA THR A 168 -20.53 7.86 0.73
C THR A 168 -21.92 8.01 1.33
N LEU A 169 -22.35 7.07 2.19
CA LEU A 169 -23.63 7.17 2.91
C LEU A 169 -23.68 8.43 3.77
N THR A 170 -22.60 8.72 4.51
CA THR A 170 -22.53 9.93 5.35
C THR A 170 -22.54 11.22 4.52
N LEU A 171 -21.86 11.25 3.38
CA LEU A 171 -21.80 12.45 2.52
C LEU A 171 -23.12 12.67 1.76
N ARG A 172 -23.80 11.60 1.34
CA ARG A 172 -25.07 11.66 0.60
C ARG A 172 -26.16 12.44 1.34
N GLU A 173 -26.15 12.37 2.67
CA GLU A 173 -27.17 12.99 3.54
C GLU A 173 -26.82 14.44 3.93
N GLN A 174 -25.69 14.98 3.46
CA GLN A 174 -25.26 16.34 3.80
C GLN A 174 -26.06 17.41 3.05
N ASN A 175 -26.29 18.55 3.72
CA ASN A 175 -27.07 19.67 3.18
C ASN A 175 -26.54 20.22 1.85
N TYR A 176 -25.22 20.24 1.65
CA TYR A 176 -24.63 20.74 0.39
C TYR A 176 -24.92 19.80 -0.79
N VAL A 177 -25.04 18.49 -0.57
CA VAL A 177 -25.45 17.53 -1.61
C VAL A 177 -26.93 17.72 -1.95
N GLN A 178 -27.77 17.91 -0.94
CA GLN A 178 -29.20 18.19 -1.15
C GLN A 178 -29.43 19.50 -1.90
N ALA A 179 -28.71 20.56 -1.53
CA ALA A 179 -28.75 21.85 -2.21
C ALA A 179 -28.28 21.74 -3.68
N ALA A 180 -27.19 21.01 -3.94
CA ALA A 180 -26.73 20.77 -5.31
C ALA A 180 -27.78 20.04 -6.17
N ARG A 181 -28.45 19.01 -5.61
CA ARG A 181 -29.56 18.33 -6.30
C ARG A 181 -30.76 19.24 -6.57
N ALA A 182 -31.10 20.11 -5.61
CA ALA A 182 -32.18 21.09 -5.79
C ALA A 182 -31.85 22.10 -6.92
N LEU A 183 -30.57 22.37 -7.16
CA LEU A 183 -30.08 23.19 -8.27
C LEU A 183 -29.96 22.41 -9.61
N GLY A 184 -30.37 21.14 -9.64
CA GLY A 184 -30.38 20.32 -10.86
C GLY A 184 -29.12 19.48 -11.10
N ALA A 185 -28.20 19.39 -10.12
CA ALA A 185 -27.08 18.46 -10.21
C ALA A 185 -27.54 17.01 -9.98
N SER A 186 -27.07 16.07 -10.81
CA SER A 186 -27.34 14.63 -10.73
C SER A 186 -26.19 13.85 -10.08
#